data_AF-A0A3D3KPX6-F1
#
_entry.id   AF-A0A3D3KPX6-F1
#
_cell.length_a   1.000
_cell.length_b   1.000
_cell.length_c   1.000
_cell.angle_alpha   90.00
_cell.angle_beta   90.00
_cell.angle_gamma   90.00
#
_symmetry.space_group_name_H-M   'P 1'
#
loop_
_entity.id
_entity.type
_entity.pdbx_description
1 polymer ?
#
loop_
_entity_poly.entity_id
_entity_poly.type
_entity_poly.pdbx_seq_one_letter_code
_entity_poly.pdbx_strand_id
1 'polypeptide(L)'
;EPDQSGRRRPIPVTGSEFVMDVDNVIMAIGQLPELSSLNDSGLSVTSKNVIGVEEETLATNRPGVFAGGDAVKVGGTLIEAIAHGRRAAVAIHGYLRGKGFDASKGPTPMTDISSRRIGLIKRELRKKVPILSAGIRVRDFSEVELGYSDQLAMMEARRCLNCGAGAEVDPELCAACLTCVRVCPYDVPELNRVEKKAKIGVDCQSCGICVVECPARAITLKDRYEDRGMDGLKKAVEEFSGPEFGPRVVVFLCLYDSQSEVVVSRLGRTRSNIKTVQVSCIGKLDSTLMLKAFEEGADGVVVAGCLPGECPYQTGHAWAKKRFDYVAGILSDMGLEAERFQWLSPSPTEQFFKEMEQMTEELKKLGPVFKRSR
;
A
#
# COMPACT_ATOMS: atom_id res chain seq x y z
N GLU A 1 -7.74 -44.32 -0.90
CA GLU A 1 -6.81 -43.52 -0.07
C GLU A 1 -5.77 -42.79 -0.91
N PRO A 2 -5.52 -41.49 -0.66
CA PRO A 2 -4.33 -40.81 -1.16
C PRO A 2 -3.06 -41.50 -0.63
N ASP A 3 -1.99 -41.51 -1.42
CA ASP A 3 -0.70 -42.01 -0.96
C ASP A 3 -0.03 -41.01 0.01
N GLN A 4 1.16 -41.34 0.52
CA GLN A 4 1.91 -40.48 1.46
C GLN A 4 2.23 -39.07 0.91
N SER A 5 2.06 -38.83 -0.40
CA SER A 5 2.20 -37.51 -1.02
C SER A 5 0.89 -36.72 -1.10
N GLY A 6 -0.22 -37.27 -0.56
CA GLY A 6 -1.57 -36.70 -0.67
C GLY A 6 -2.23 -36.95 -2.02
N ARG A 7 -1.53 -37.55 -2.98
CA ARG A 7 -2.03 -37.79 -4.34
C ARG A 7 -2.83 -39.09 -4.38
N ARG A 8 -4.07 -39.02 -4.88
CA ARG A 8 -4.85 -40.21 -5.18
C ARG A 8 -4.29 -40.88 -6.44
N ARG A 9 -4.01 -42.18 -6.36
CA ARG A 9 -3.65 -42.96 -7.55
C ARG A 9 -4.93 -43.25 -8.35
N PRO A 10 -4.95 -43.03 -9.67
CA PRO A 10 -6.07 -43.47 -10.48
C PRO A 10 -6.11 -44.99 -10.45
N ILE A 11 -7.25 -45.54 -10.01
CA ILE A 11 -7.53 -46.98 -10.05
C ILE A 11 -8.59 -47.15 -11.13
N PRO A 12 -8.30 -47.88 -12.22
CA PRO A 12 -9.29 -48.16 -13.26
C PRO A 12 -10.54 -48.80 -12.66
N VAL A 13 -11.72 -48.31 -13.04
CA VAL A 13 -13.01 -48.91 -12.65
C VAL A 13 -13.44 -49.80 -13.81
N THR A 14 -13.34 -51.12 -13.63
CA THR A 14 -13.68 -52.08 -14.67
C THR A 14 -15.14 -51.92 -15.11
N GLY A 15 -15.38 -51.84 -16.43
CA GLY A 15 -16.72 -51.68 -17.00
C GLY A 15 -17.20 -50.22 -17.06
N SER A 16 -16.38 -49.24 -16.67
CA SER A 16 -16.71 -47.82 -16.79
C SER A 16 -16.24 -47.18 -18.12
N GLU A 17 -15.74 -47.98 -19.05
CA GLU A 17 -15.29 -47.51 -20.36
C GLU A 17 -16.49 -47.06 -21.20
N PHE A 18 -16.37 -45.89 -21.84
CA PHE A 18 -17.40 -45.37 -22.75
C PHE A 18 -16.77 -44.69 -23.95
N VAL A 19 -17.54 -44.63 -25.04
CA VAL A 19 -17.18 -43.89 -26.24
C VAL A 19 -18.03 -42.63 -26.28
N MET A 20 -17.41 -41.50 -26.61
CA MET A 20 -18.07 -40.20 -26.72
C MET A 20 -17.57 -39.49 -27.97
N ASP A 21 -18.52 -39.08 -28.81
CA ASP A 21 -18.21 -38.25 -29.98
C ASP A 21 -17.92 -36.82 -29.52
N VAL A 22 -16.77 -36.29 -29.92
CA VAL A 22 -16.35 -34.91 -29.62
C VAL A 22 -15.72 -34.27 -30.84
N ASP A 23 -15.93 -32.97 -31.00
CA ASP A 23 -15.31 -32.20 -32.08
C ASP A 23 -13.84 -31.86 -31.78
N ASN A 24 -13.48 -31.75 -30.49
CA ASN A 24 -12.16 -31.33 -30.04
C ASN A 24 -11.72 -32.11 -28.80
N VAL A 25 -10.43 -32.47 -28.75
CA VAL A 25 -9.78 -33.09 -27.59
C VAL A 25 -8.64 -32.18 -27.13
N ILE A 26 -8.69 -31.73 -25.87
CA ILE A 26 -7.61 -30.94 -25.26
C ILE A 26 -6.79 -31.84 -24.35
N MET A 27 -5.52 -32.04 -24.68
CA MET A 27 -4.61 -32.86 -23.90
C MET A 27 -4.03 -32.06 -22.73
N ALA A 28 -4.39 -32.41 -21.49
CA ALA A 28 -3.82 -31.83 -20.28
C ALA A 28 -2.49 -32.53 -19.91
N ILE A 29 -1.44 -32.22 -20.67
CA ILE A 29 -0.10 -32.78 -20.44
C ILE A 29 0.53 -32.08 -19.23
N GLY A 30 1.14 -32.87 -18.33
CA GLY A 30 1.90 -32.34 -17.19
C GLY A 30 3.23 -31.68 -17.62
N GLN A 31 3.99 -31.22 -16.64
CA GLN A 31 5.31 -30.62 -16.85
C GLN A 31 6.40 -31.41 -16.13
N LEU A 32 7.65 -31.31 -16.59
CA LEU A 32 8.84 -31.83 -15.93
C LEU A 32 9.97 -30.81 -16.06
N PRO A 33 10.86 -30.67 -15.07
CA PRO A 33 12.03 -29.81 -15.17
C PRO A 33 13.00 -30.32 -16.24
N GLU A 34 13.49 -29.39 -17.07
CA GLU A 34 14.57 -29.65 -18.01
C GLU A 34 15.91 -29.36 -17.33
N LEU A 35 16.61 -30.41 -16.88
CA LEU A 35 17.83 -30.31 -16.07
C LEU A 35 19.11 -30.69 -16.82
N SER A 36 19.02 -31.02 -18.12
CA SER A 36 20.15 -31.51 -18.91
C SER A 36 21.37 -30.59 -18.89
N SER A 37 21.16 -29.27 -18.87
CA SER A 37 22.22 -28.26 -18.77
C SER A 37 22.93 -28.20 -17.41
N LEU A 38 22.41 -28.90 -16.39
CA LEU A 38 22.91 -28.91 -15.02
C LEU A 38 23.58 -30.23 -14.64
N ASN A 39 23.70 -31.20 -15.54
CA ASN A 39 24.26 -32.53 -15.23
C ASN A 39 25.68 -32.44 -14.64
N ASP A 40 26.54 -31.57 -15.18
CA ASP A 40 27.92 -31.38 -14.70
C ASP A 40 28.04 -30.31 -13.61
N SER A 41 26.92 -29.81 -13.10
CA SER A 41 26.93 -28.79 -12.06
C SER A 41 27.29 -29.37 -10.69
N GLY A 42 27.22 -30.68 -10.47
CA GLY A 42 27.38 -31.27 -9.13
C GLY A 42 26.21 -31.00 -8.18
N LEU A 43 25.06 -30.54 -8.70
CA LEU A 43 23.81 -30.46 -7.95
C LEU A 43 23.20 -31.86 -7.79
N SER A 44 22.66 -32.14 -6.61
CA SER A 44 21.90 -33.37 -6.39
C SER A 44 20.54 -33.29 -7.08
N VAL A 45 20.20 -34.32 -7.86
CA VAL A 45 18.87 -34.50 -8.46
C VAL A 45 18.20 -35.70 -7.79
N THR A 46 16.95 -35.53 -7.38
CA THR A 46 16.17 -36.59 -6.71
C THR A 46 15.64 -37.61 -7.74
N SER A 47 15.13 -38.74 -7.25
CA SER A 47 14.48 -39.76 -8.09
C SER A 47 13.23 -39.27 -8.85
N LYS A 48 12.72 -38.08 -8.52
CA LYS A 48 11.59 -37.43 -9.21
C LYS A 48 12.02 -36.45 -10.31
N ASN A 49 13.31 -36.43 -10.67
CA ASN A 49 13.89 -35.51 -11.65
C ASN A 49 13.70 -34.01 -11.29
N VAL A 50 13.94 -33.69 -10.01
CA VAL A 50 13.94 -32.32 -9.46
C VAL A 50 15.23 -32.10 -8.66
N ILE A 51 15.66 -30.84 -8.54
CA ILE A 51 16.82 -30.45 -7.74
C ILE A 51 16.52 -30.71 -6.25
N GLY A 52 17.43 -31.43 -5.59
CA GLY A 52 17.39 -31.66 -4.16
C GLY A 52 17.75 -30.40 -3.38
N VAL A 53 16.89 -30.02 -2.44
CA VAL A 53 17.08 -28.87 -1.55
C VAL A 53 16.70 -29.22 -0.12
N GLU A 54 17.27 -28.48 0.83
CA GLU A 54 16.79 -28.44 2.20
C GLU A 54 15.47 -27.63 2.25
N GLU A 55 14.45 -28.15 2.94
CA GLU A 55 13.05 -27.71 2.80
C GLU A 55 12.80 -26.28 3.32
N GLU A 56 13.49 -25.89 4.40
CA GLU A 56 13.31 -24.58 5.02
C GLU A 56 14.13 -23.50 4.31
N THR A 57 15.35 -23.79 3.92
CA THR A 57 16.28 -22.81 3.36
C THR A 57 16.25 -22.75 1.84
N LEU A 58 15.77 -23.81 1.19
CA LEU A 58 15.89 -24.05 -0.25
C LEU A 58 17.34 -24.11 -0.74
N ALA A 59 18.29 -24.32 0.18
CA ALA A 59 19.69 -24.50 -0.14
C ALA A 59 19.90 -25.85 -0.81
N THR A 60 20.70 -25.87 -1.87
CA THR A 60 21.13 -27.11 -2.52
C THR A 60 22.33 -27.71 -1.78
N ASN A 61 22.82 -28.86 -2.24
CA ASN A 61 24.08 -29.43 -1.79
C ASN A 61 25.33 -28.60 -2.16
N ARG A 62 25.20 -27.59 -3.03
CA ARG A 62 26.29 -26.68 -3.38
C ARG A 62 26.23 -25.40 -2.52
N PRO A 63 27.30 -25.05 -1.80
CA PRO A 63 27.35 -23.82 -1.01
C PRO A 63 27.04 -22.57 -1.86
N GLY A 64 26.12 -21.73 -1.37
CA GLY A 64 25.71 -20.49 -2.05
C GLY A 64 24.74 -20.68 -3.21
N VAL A 65 24.28 -21.91 -3.51
CA VAL A 65 23.30 -22.17 -4.57
C VAL A 65 21.98 -22.62 -3.97
N PHE A 66 20.90 -21.97 -4.40
CA PHE A 66 19.53 -22.18 -3.92
C PHE A 66 18.60 -22.47 -5.11
N ALA A 67 17.54 -23.24 -4.91
CA ALA A 67 16.58 -23.58 -5.96
C ALA A 67 15.13 -23.55 -5.46
N GLY A 68 14.20 -23.15 -6.32
CA GLY A 68 12.78 -22.98 -5.97
C GLY A 68 11.86 -23.22 -7.16
N GLY A 69 10.55 -23.07 -6.94
CA GLY A 69 9.52 -23.35 -7.95
C GLY A 69 9.49 -24.79 -8.44
N ASP A 70 9.13 -24.97 -9.72
CA ASP A 70 8.96 -26.30 -10.33
C ASP A 70 10.27 -27.11 -10.40
N ALA A 71 11.42 -26.44 -10.35
CA ALA A 71 12.73 -27.10 -10.36
C ALA A 71 12.97 -27.99 -9.13
N VAL A 72 12.27 -27.73 -8.01
CA VAL A 72 12.37 -28.53 -6.77
C VAL A 72 11.12 -29.35 -6.48
N LYS A 73 9.97 -29.03 -7.12
CA LYS A 73 8.69 -29.72 -6.93
C LYS A 73 7.84 -29.67 -8.19
N VAL A 74 7.68 -30.82 -8.86
CA VAL A 74 6.83 -30.93 -10.06
C VAL A 74 5.34 -30.82 -9.72
N GLY A 75 4.61 -30.00 -10.47
CA GLY A 75 3.16 -29.83 -10.30
C GLY A 75 2.82 -28.99 -9.07
N GLY A 76 3.74 -28.13 -8.63
CA GLY A 76 3.46 -27.12 -7.62
C GLY A 76 2.50 -26.06 -8.15
N THR A 77 1.93 -25.28 -7.23
CA THR A 77 1.11 -24.12 -7.63
C THR A 77 2.00 -22.89 -7.87
N LEU A 78 1.50 -21.93 -8.65
CA LEU A 78 2.15 -20.63 -8.80
C LEU A 78 2.44 -19.96 -7.44
N ILE A 79 1.52 -20.11 -6.47
CA ILE A 79 1.66 -19.54 -5.12
C ILE A 79 2.84 -20.20 -4.38
N GLU A 80 3.02 -21.51 -4.52
CA GLU A 80 4.17 -22.23 -3.95
C GLU A 80 5.49 -21.76 -4.57
N ALA A 81 5.53 -21.54 -5.89
CA ALA A 81 6.72 -21.02 -6.56
C ALA A 81 7.08 -19.60 -6.08
N ILE A 82 6.08 -18.72 -5.90
CA ILE A 82 6.27 -17.37 -5.32
C ILE A 82 6.78 -17.47 -3.88
N ALA A 83 6.20 -18.38 -3.09
CA ALA A 83 6.64 -18.62 -1.72
C ALA A 83 8.10 -19.11 -1.67
N HIS A 84 8.50 -20.01 -2.58
CA HIS A 84 9.89 -20.43 -2.73
C HIS A 84 10.81 -19.25 -3.06
N GLY A 85 10.43 -18.38 -3.99
CA GLY A 85 11.21 -17.19 -4.34
C GLY A 85 11.45 -16.27 -3.13
N ARG A 86 10.41 -15.99 -2.35
CA ARG A 86 10.53 -15.17 -1.12
C ARG A 86 11.41 -15.84 -0.07
N ARG A 87 11.26 -17.16 0.13
CA ARG A 87 12.03 -17.93 1.10
C ARG A 87 13.52 -17.98 0.74
N ALA A 88 13.82 -18.31 -0.52
CA ALA A 88 15.18 -18.31 -1.05
C ALA A 88 15.85 -16.93 -0.91
N ALA A 89 15.12 -15.84 -1.16
CA ALA A 89 15.68 -14.49 -0.98
C ALA A 89 16.11 -14.21 0.47
N VAL A 90 15.30 -14.62 1.46
CA VAL A 90 15.64 -14.49 2.89
C VAL A 90 16.84 -15.38 3.25
N ALA A 91 16.87 -16.62 2.75
CA ALA A 91 17.97 -17.55 2.99
C ALA A 91 19.29 -17.08 2.36
N ILE A 92 19.28 -16.61 1.11
CA ILE A 92 20.43 -16.02 0.42
C ILE A 92 20.94 -14.82 1.21
N HIS A 93 20.05 -13.93 1.66
CA HIS A 93 20.43 -12.76 2.46
C HIS A 93 21.08 -13.13 3.79
N GLY A 94 20.56 -14.15 4.48
CA GLY A 94 21.17 -14.71 5.68
C GLY A 94 22.58 -15.26 5.39
N TYR A 95 22.68 -16.12 4.38
CA TYR A 95 23.93 -16.72 3.92
C TYR A 95 25.02 -15.67 3.62
N LEU A 96 24.69 -14.64 2.83
CA LEU A 96 25.62 -13.55 2.49
C LEU A 96 26.04 -12.71 3.70
N ARG A 97 25.25 -12.68 4.77
CA ARG A 97 25.54 -11.96 6.01
C ARG A 97 26.16 -12.83 7.11
N GLY A 98 26.43 -14.11 6.82
CA GLY A 98 26.88 -15.07 7.83
C GLY A 98 25.87 -15.30 8.96
N LYS A 99 24.58 -15.06 8.70
CA LYS A 99 23.49 -15.30 9.64
C LYS A 99 22.72 -16.56 9.22
N GLY A 100 22.28 -17.36 10.20
CA GLY A 100 21.41 -18.50 9.93
C GLY A 100 20.06 -18.08 9.33
N PHE A 101 19.42 -18.99 8.62
CA PHE A 101 18.02 -18.85 8.22
C PHE A 101 17.12 -19.08 9.43
N ASP A 102 16.14 -18.20 9.62
CA ASP A 102 15.19 -18.27 10.72
C ASP A 102 13.78 -18.49 10.15
N ALA A 103 13.40 -19.76 10.04
CA ALA A 103 12.10 -20.19 9.54
C ALA A 103 10.92 -19.62 10.35
N SER A 104 11.16 -19.22 11.62
CA SER A 104 10.13 -18.67 12.49
C SER A 104 9.68 -17.26 12.10
N LYS A 105 10.46 -16.55 11.26
CA LYS A 105 10.17 -15.20 10.78
C LYS A 105 9.36 -15.16 9.47
N GLY A 106 8.36 -16.04 9.37
CA GLY A 106 7.37 -15.99 8.30
C GLY A 106 6.35 -14.86 8.52
N PRO A 107 5.69 -14.36 7.45
CA PRO A 107 4.54 -13.47 7.63
C PRO A 107 3.46 -14.20 8.43
N THR A 108 2.93 -13.56 9.48
CA THR A 108 1.78 -14.09 10.20
C THR A 108 0.61 -14.21 9.23
N PRO A 109 -0.02 -15.39 9.07
CA PRO A 109 -1.18 -15.54 8.21
C PRO A 109 -2.25 -14.52 8.61
N MET A 110 -2.80 -13.82 7.63
CA MET A 110 -3.98 -13.00 7.89
C MET A 110 -5.11 -13.93 8.30
N THR A 111 -5.70 -13.68 9.46
CA THR A 111 -6.92 -14.36 9.87
C THR A 111 -8.10 -13.78 9.10
N ASP A 112 -9.18 -14.56 9.02
CA ASP A 112 -10.43 -14.07 8.43
C ASP A 112 -10.91 -12.80 9.15
N ILE A 113 -11.35 -11.83 8.35
CA ILE A 113 -11.96 -10.61 8.86
C ILE A 113 -13.35 -10.98 9.39
N SER A 114 -13.68 -10.53 10.60
CA SER A 114 -15.01 -10.82 11.16
C SER A 114 -16.14 -10.29 10.27
N SER A 115 -17.25 -11.02 10.20
CA SER A 115 -18.41 -10.66 9.37
C SER A 115 -18.95 -9.27 9.69
N ARG A 116 -18.93 -8.87 10.97
CA ARG A 116 -19.27 -7.51 11.42
C ARG A 116 -18.38 -6.45 10.75
N ARG A 117 -17.06 -6.68 10.72
CA ARG A 117 -16.09 -5.72 10.14
C ARG A 117 -16.19 -5.64 8.62
N ILE A 118 -16.53 -6.73 7.95
CA ILE A 118 -16.78 -6.74 6.49
C ILE A 118 -17.88 -5.74 6.11
N GLY A 119 -18.91 -5.58 6.95
CA GLY A 119 -19.99 -4.60 6.72
C GLY A 119 -19.55 -3.13 6.84
N LEU A 120 -18.46 -2.87 7.56
CA LEU A 120 -17.90 -1.52 7.75
C LEU A 120 -16.91 -1.13 6.63
N ILE A 121 -16.41 -2.09 5.85
CA ILE A 121 -15.43 -1.79 4.80
C ILE A 121 -16.19 -1.37 3.54
N LYS A 122 -15.91 -0.16 3.04
CA LYS A 122 -16.48 0.35 1.78
C LYS A 122 -16.11 -0.61 0.66
N ARG A 123 -17.11 -1.16 -0.02
CA ARG A 123 -16.90 -2.07 -1.15
C ARG A 123 -16.72 -1.26 -2.42
N GLU A 124 -15.54 -1.39 -3.01
CA GLU A 124 -15.23 -0.86 -4.33
C GLU A 124 -15.23 -2.01 -5.34
N LEU A 125 -15.85 -1.81 -6.50
CA LEU A 125 -15.97 -2.84 -7.54
C LEU A 125 -14.65 -3.00 -8.29
N ARG A 126 -14.24 -4.26 -8.51
CA ARG A 126 -13.09 -4.61 -9.33
C ARG A 126 -13.21 -4.00 -10.72
N LYS A 127 -12.18 -3.30 -11.18
CA LYS A 127 -12.07 -2.83 -12.57
C LYS A 127 -11.80 -4.04 -13.46
N LYS A 128 -12.58 -4.18 -14.53
CA LYS A 128 -12.36 -5.27 -15.48
C LYS A 128 -11.13 -4.96 -16.30
N VAL A 129 -10.24 -5.93 -16.45
CA VAL A 129 -9.13 -5.84 -17.40
C VAL A 129 -9.75 -5.77 -18.81
N PRO A 130 -9.42 -4.76 -19.62
CA PRO A 130 -9.77 -4.74 -21.03
C PRO A 130 -9.30 -6.02 -21.73
N ILE A 131 -10.18 -6.65 -22.50
CA ILE A 131 -9.87 -7.87 -23.23
C ILE A 131 -10.22 -7.71 -24.71
N LEU A 132 -9.46 -8.38 -25.58
CA LEU A 132 -9.80 -8.47 -27.01
C LEU A 132 -11.20 -9.08 -27.18
N SER A 133 -11.90 -8.75 -28.26
CA SER A 133 -13.19 -9.36 -28.56
C SER A 133 -13.01 -10.82 -29.04
N ALA A 134 -13.99 -11.68 -28.80
CA ALA A 134 -13.91 -13.09 -29.19
C ALA A 134 -13.65 -13.27 -30.70
N GLY A 135 -14.26 -12.43 -31.55
CA GLY A 135 -14.06 -12.49 -33.01
C GLY A 135 -12.64 -12.16 -33.48
N ILE A 136 -11.84 -11.48 -32.65
CA ILE A 136 -10.41 -11.23 -32.89
C ILE A 136 -9.58 -12.39 -32.32
N ARG A 137 -9.86 -12.81 -31.08
CA ARG A 137 -9.11 -13.88 -30.38
C ARG A 137 -9.02 -15.20 -31.14
N VAL A 138 -9.98 -15.50 -32.00
CA VAL A 138 -10.01 -16.75 -32.79
C VAL A 138 -9.12 -16.71 -34.02
N ARG A 139 -8.54 -15.56 -34.36
CA ARG A 139 -7.79 -15.37 -35.62
C ARG A 139 -6.30 -15.63 -35.45
N ASP A 140 -5.74 -15.36 -34.28
CA ASP A 140 -4.31 -15.46 -33.99
C ASP A 140 -4.03 -15.63 -32.48
N PHE A 141 -2.75 -15.67 -32.12
CA PHE A 141 -2.27 -15.79 -30.75
C PHE A 141 -1.94 -14.44 -30.10
N SER A 142 -2.60 -13.35 -30.53
CA SER A 142 -2.41 -12.04 -29.91
C SER A 142 -2.82 -12.04 -28.43
N GLU A 143 -2.18 -11.17 -27.65
CA GLU A 143 -2.43 -11.03 -26.23
C GLU A 143 -3.90 -10.69 -25.94
N VAL A 144 -4.58 -11.55 -25.17
CA VAL A 144 -6.02 -11.44 -24.91
C VAL A 144 -6.34 -10.38 -23.86
N GLU A 145 -5.55 -10.34 -22.79
CA GLU A 145 -5.67 -9.35 -21.72
C GLU A 145 -4.81 -8.13 -22.07
N LEU A 146 -5.43 -7.02 -22.42
CA LEU A 146 -4.72 -5.83 -22.90
C LEU A 146 -4.08 -4.99 -21.78
N GLY A 147 -4.14 -5.49 -20.54
CA GLY A 147 -3.71 -4.75 -19.36
C GLY A 147 -4.59 -3.55 -19.02
N TYR A 148 -4.29 -2.90 -17.90
CA TYR A 148 -4.95 -1.64 -17.52
C TYR A 148 -4.24 -0.44 -18.16
N SER A 149 -4.99 0.61 -18.48
CA SER A 149 -4.40 1.95 -18.61
C SER A 149 -3.87 2.42 -17.25
N ASP A 150 -2.93 3.37 -17.22
CA ASP A 150 -2.38 3.92 -15.98
C ASP A 150 -3.47 4.37 -14.99
N GLN A 151 -4.50 5.03 -15.51
CA GLN A 151 -5.65 5.47 -14.71
C GLN A 151 -6.42 4.28 -14.12
N LEU A 152 -6.73 3.26 -14.91
CA LEU A 152 -7.43 2.06 -14.43
C LEU A 152 -6.57 1.25 -13.46
N ALA A 153 -5.26 1.17 -13.70
CA ALA A 153 -4.31 0.49 -12.84
C ALA A 153 -4.27 1.16 -11.46
N MET A 154 -4.18 2.49 -11.43
CA MET A 154 -4.21 3.27 -10.19
C MET A 154 -5.55 3.10 -9.44
N MET A 155 -6.68 3.14 -10.15
CA MET A 155 -8.00 2.91 -9.56
C MET A 155 -8.14 1.49 -8.99
N GLU A 156 -7.66 0.46 -9.69
CA GLU A 156 -7.69 -0.93 -9.20
C GLU A 156 -6.73 -1.14 -8.04
N ALA A 157 -5.53 -0.55 -8.07
CA ALA A 157 -4.57 -0.61 -6.97
C ALA A 157 -5.14 0.03 -5.68
N ARG A 158 -5.84 1.16 -5.81
CA ARG A 158 -6.51 1.86 -4.70
C ARG A 158 -7.70 1.08 -4.11
N ARG A 159 -8.20 0.05 -4.78
CA ARG A 159 -9.22 -0.88 -4.25
C ARG A 159 -8.68 -1.73 -3.10
N CYS A 160 -7.36 -1.93 -3.03
CA CYS A 160 -6.73 -2.69 -1.97
C CYS A 160 -6.66 -1.85 -0.68
N LEU A 161 -7.55 -2.13 0.27
CA LEU A 161 -7.59 -1.45 1.59
C LEU A 161 -6.79 -2.16 2.67
N ASN A 162 -6.06 -3.22 2.32
CA ASN A 162 -5.32 -4.03 3.27
C ASN A 162 -3.88 -4.24 2.80
N CYS A 163 -3.04 -3.23 3.00
CA CYS A 163 -1.62 -3.30 2.65
C CYS A 163 -0.80 -4.22 3.59
N GLY A 164 -1.45 -4.93 4.53
CA GLY A 164 -0.76 -5.70 5.56
C GLY A 164 -0.02 -4.84 6.59
N ALA A 165 -0.12 -3.51 6.49
CA ALA A 165 0.54 -2.54 7.34
C ALA A 165 -0.42 -1.91 8.34
N GLY A 166 -1.12 -2.75 9.08
CA GLY A 166 -2.01 -2.32 10.15
C GLY A 166 -1.30 -1.44 11.18
N ALA A 167 -2.08 -0.79 12.04
CA ALA A 167 -1.51 -0.10 13.19
C ALA A 167 -1.05 -1.09 14.27
N GLU A 168 -0.04 -0.71 15.03
CA GLU A 168 0.43 -1.42 16.21
C GLU A 168 0.56 -0.49 17.40
N VAL A 169 0.51 -1.07 18.61
CA VAL A 169 0.50 -0.33 19.86
C VAL A 169 1.80 -0.63 20.59
N ASP A 170 2.52 0.42 20.98
CA ASP A 170 3.59 0.34 21.96
C ASP A 170 2.98 0.18 23.38
N PRO A 171 3.16 -0.97 24.04
CA PRO A 171 2.59 -1.21 25.36
C PRO A 171 3.23 -0.33 26.44
N GLU A 172 4.46 0.13 26.28
CA GLU A 172 5.14 0.97 27.29
C GLU A 172 4.53 2.38 27.32
N LEU A 173 4.18 2.92 26.16
CA LEU A 173 3.55 4.24 26.05
C LEU A 173 2.04 4.22 26.26
N CYS A 174 1.37 3.08 26.06
CA CYS A 174 -0.09 3.04 26.06
C CYS A 174 -0.69 3.31 27.46
N ALA A 175 -1.45 4.40 27.56
CA ALA A 175 -2.18 4.81 28.76
C ALA A 175 -3.58 4.16 28.92
N ALA A 176 -3.95 3.20 28.06
CA ALA A 176 -5.23 2.49 28.09
C ALA A 176 -6.49 3.40 28.08
N CYS A 177 -6.39 4.61 27.51
CA CYS A 177 -7.46 5.62 27.52
C CYS A 177 -8.65 5.30 26.59
N LEU A 178 -8.52 4.27 25.75
CA LEU A 178 -9.52 3.79 24.78
C LEU A 178 -9.85 4.76 23.64
N THR A 179 -9.06 5.82 23.41
CA THR A 179 -9.28 6.73 22.27
C THR A 179 -9.24 5.97 20.94
N CYS A 180 -8.27 5.09 20.75
CA CYS A 180 -8.16 4.26 19.54
C CYS A 180 -9.42 3.41 19.27
N VAL A 181 -10.05 2.88 20.33
CA VAL A 181 -11.29 2.10 20.23
C VAL A 181 -12.44 2.98 19.76
N ARG A 182 -12.55 4.21 20.27
CA ARG A 182 -13.66 5.13 19.97
C ARG A 182 -13.57 5.76 18.58
N VAL A 183 -12.36 5.99 18.06
CA VAL A 183 -12.16 6.69 16.79
C VAL A 183 -12.06 5.77 15.58
N CYS A 184 -11.88 4.46 15.80
CA CYS A 184 -11.72 3.51 14.70
C CYS A 184 -13.07 3.30 13.98
N PRO A 185 -13.17 3.59 12.67
CA PRO A 185 -14.40 3.37 11.91
C PRO A 185 -14.69 1.89 11.59
N TYR A 186 -13.81 0.98 12.03
CA TYR A 186 -13.85 -0.44 11.72
C TYR A 186 -13.93 -1.33 12.96
N ASP A 187 -14.04 -0.76 14.17
CA ASP A 187 -14.10 -1.53 15.42
C ASP A 187 -12.96 -2.56 15.57
N VAL A 188 -11.73 -2.18 15.17
CA VAL A 188 -10.56 -3.08 15.22
C VAL A 188 -9.83 -3.05 16.57
N PRO A 189 -9.52 -1.88 17.17
CA PRO A 189 -8.81 -1.84 18.44
C PRO A 189 -9.66 -2.36 19.58
N GLU A 190 -9.06 -3.20 20.43
CA GLU A 190 -9.69 -3.78 21.62
C GLU A 190 -8.79 -3.58 22.85
N LEU A 191 -9.37 -3.57 24.05
CA LEU A 191 -8.59 -3.55 25.29
C LEU A 191 -8.23 -4.98 25.70
N ASN A 192 -6.94 -5.30 25.74
CA ASN A 192 -6.47 -6.47 26.46
C ASN A 192 -6.62 -6.21 27.96
N ARG A 193 -7.57 -6.89 28.62
CA ARG A 193 -7.88 -6.68 30.04
C ARG A 193 -6.79 -7.21 30.98
N VAL A 194 -6.00 -8.17 30.55
CA VAL A 194 -4.91 -8.75 31.35
C VAL A 194 -3.73 -7.78 31.37
N GLU A 195 -3.27 -7.38 30.17
CA GLU A 195 -2.15 -6.44 30.02
C GLU A 195 -2.55 -4.99 30.36
N LYS A 196 -3.85 -4.68 30.35
CA LYS A 196 -4.41 -3.32 30.41
C LYS A 196 -3.83 -2.41 29.32
N LYS A 197 -3.71 -2.94 28.11
CA LYS A 197 -3.19 -2.23 26.93
C LYS A 197 -4.12 -2.40 25.74
N ALA A 198 -4.14 -1.40 24.86
CA ALA A 198 -4.86 -1.53 23.61
C ALA A 198 -4.13 -2.52 22.70
N LYS A 199 -4.89 -3.35 21.97
CA LYS A 199 -4.39 -4.27 20.96
C LYS A 199 -5.11 -3.97 19.65
N ILE A 200 -4.36 -3.94 18.54
CA ILE A 200 -4.91 -3.72 17.20
C ILE A 200 -4.79 -5.03 16.43
N GLY A 201 -5.92 -5.50 15.91
CA GLY A 201 -6.01 -6.74 15.12
C GLY A 201 -5.32 -6.65 13.76
N VAL A 202 -5.04 -7.81 13.18
CA VAL A 202 -4.43 -7.95 11.84
C VAL A 202 -5.38 -7.51 10.71
N ASP A 203 -6.66 -7.31 11.02
CA ASP A 203 -7.70 -6.82 10.12
C ASP A 203 -7.86 -5.29 10.16
N CYS A 204 -6.88 -4.58 10.73
CA CYS A 204 -6.75 -3.14 10.60
C CYS A 204 -6.69 -2.72 9.12
N GLN A 205 -7.52 -1.75 8.73
CA GLN A 205 -7.55 -1.19 7.37
C GLN A 205 -6.54 -0.05 7.15
N SER A 206 -5.62 0.17 8.10
CA SER A 206 -4.52 1.13 7.99
C SER A 206 -4.94 2.60 7.70
N CYS A 207 -6.15 3.01 8.12
CA CYS A 207 -6.62 4.39 7.93
C CYS A 207 -5.82 5.42 8.75
N GLY A 208 -5.16 4.98 9.83
CA GLY A 208 -4.26 5.80 10.67
C GLY A 208 -4.95 6.88 11.52
N ILE A 209 -6.28 6.91 11.62
CA ILE A 209 -7.00 7.85 12.50
C ILE A 209 -6.53 7.66 13.95
N CYS A 210 -6.50 6.42 14.45
CA CYS A 210 -6.05 6.13 15.81
C CYS A 210 -4.57 6.48 16.09
N VAL A 211 -3.73 6.52 15.06
CA VAL A 211 -2.32 6.91 15.16
C VAL A 211 -2.20 8.41 15.50
N VAL A 212 -3.01 9.24 14.84
CA VAL A 212 -3.03 10.69 15.07
C VAL A 212 -3.76 11.03 16.37
N GLU A 213 -4.89 10.37 16.63
CA GLU A 213 -5.72 10.64 17.81
C GLU A 213 -5.17 10.01 19.10
N CYS A 214 -4.08 9.24 19.05
CA CYS A 214 -3.49 8.66 20.26
C CYS A 214 -2.80 9.76 21.09
N PRO A 215 -3.33 10.13 22.27
CA PRO A 215 -2.75 11.21 23.07
C PRO A 215 -1.35 10.84 23.61
N ALA A 216 -1.10 9.56 23.83
CA ALA A 216 0.19 9.05 24.30
C ALA A 216 1.20 8.80 23.16
N ARG A 217 0.80 9.02 21.90
CA ARG A 217 1.60 8.66 20.71
C ARG A 217 2.11 7.21 20.71
N ALA A 218 1.37 6.32 21.36
CA ALA A 218 1.70 4.92 21.54
C ALA A 218 1.31 4.04 20.34
N ILE A 219 0.94 4.62 19.20
CA ILE A 219 0.42 3.85 18.05
C ILE A 219 1.15 4.28 16.79
N THR A 220 1.70 3.30 16.06
CA THR A 220 2.41 3.47 14.78
C THR A 220 1.78 2.57 13.71
N LEU A 221 2.19 2.71 12.45
CA LEU A 221 1.83 1.77 11.36
C LEU A 221 2.99 0.81 11.15
N LYS A 222 2.69 -0.45 10.82
CA LYS A 222 3.69 -1.50 10.60
C LYS A 222 4.54 -1.32 9.34
N ASP A 223 4.20 -0.39 8.45
CA ASP A 223 5.00 -0.08 7.25
C ASP A 223 5.75 1.24 7.37
N ARG A 224 6.62 1.47 6.38
CA ARG A 224 7.55 2.60 6.31
C ARG A 224 6.88 3.97 6.17
N TYR A 225 5.54 4.06 6.19
CA TYR A 225 4.80 5.33 6.14
C TYR A 225 4.59 5.94 7.54
N GLU A 226 5.47 5.62 8.50
CA GLU A 226 5.48 6.17 9.85
C GLU A 226 5.66 7.69 9.89
N ASP A 227 6.31 8.30 8.89
CA ASP A 227 6.76 9.69 8.94
C ASP A 227 5.63 10.73 8.92
N ARG A 228 4.36 10.31 8.75
CA ARG A 228 3.16 11.16 8.62
C ARG A 228 3.30 12.23 7.52
N GLY A 229 4.31 12.16 6.64
CA GLY A 229 4.64 13.20 5.66
C GLY A 229 5.71 14.22 6.11
N MET A 230 6.40 14.02 7.24
CA MET A 230 7.49 14.88 7.71
C MET A 230 8.70 14.89 6.77
N ASP A 231 9.13 13.74 6.26
CA ASP A 231 10.27 13.70 5.33
C ASP A 231 9.86 14.28 3.98
N GLY A 232 8.61 14.03 3.58
CA GLY A 232 7.98 14.70 2.44
C GLY A 232 7.96 16.22 2.59
N LEU A 233 7.66 16.74 3.78
CA LEU A 233 7.67 18.17 4.07
C LEU A 233 9.09 18.74 4.02
N LYS A 234 10.06 18.11 4.68
CA LYS A 234 11.46 18.55 4.64
C LYS A 234 11.98 18.64 3.22
N LYS A 235 11.77 17.58 2.43
CA LYS A 235 12.16 17.55 1.03
C LYS A 235 11.45 18.63 0.22
N ALA A 236 10.14 18.82 0.41
CA ALA A 236 9.38 19.88 -0.24
C ALA A 236 9.96 21.26 0.07
N VAL A 237 10.35 21.51 1.32
CA VAL A 237 10.93 22.77 1.78
C VAL A 237 12.34 22.99 1.21
N GLU A 238 13.20 21.97 1.23
CA GLU A 238 14.54 22.01 0.64
C GLU A 238 14.50 22.27 -0.87
N GLU A 239 13.49 21.72 -1.55
CA GLU A 239 13.30 21.89 -2.99
C GLU A 239 12.70 23.24 -3.39
N PHE A 240 12.38 24.12 -2.44
CA PHE A 240 12.07 25.53 -2.78
C PHE A 240 13.33 26.17 -3.39
N SER A 241 13.46 26.04 -4.69
CA SER A 241 14.62 26.45 -5.46
C SER A 241 14.39 27.86 -6.01
N GLY A 242 15.35 28.75 -5.82
CA GLY A 242 15.49 29.97 -6.62
C GLY A 242 15.51 31.29 -5.82
N PRO A 243 16.23 32.33 -6.30
CA PRO A 243 16.18 33.70 -5.77
C PRO A 243 14.85 34.45 -6.06
N GLU A 244 13.75 33.78 -6.39
CA GLU A 244 12.60 34.42 -7.03
C GLU A 244 11.44 34.79 -6.09
N PHE A 245 10.89 35.96 -6.38
CA PHE A 245 9.76 36.65 -5.75
C PHE A 245 8.45 35.85 -5.91
N GLY A 246 8.15 34.97 -4.96
CA GLY A 246 6.86 34.29 -4.92
C GLY A 246 6.55 33.67 -3.56
N PRO A 247 5.25 33.55 -3.20
CA PRO A 247 4.85 32.88 -1.98
C PRO A 247 5.17 31.39 -2.05
N ARG A 248 5.78 30.83 -1.00
CA ARG A 248 6.06 29.40 -0.86
C ARG A 248 4.80 28.69 -0.40
N VAL A 249 4.28 27.76 -1.19
CA VAL A 249 3.03 27.06 -0.87
C VAL A 249 3.30 25.56 -0.71
N VAL A 250 2.85 25.00 0.41
CA VAL A 250 2.87 23.55 0.66
C VAL A 250 1.47 22.99 0.47
N VAL A 251 1.33 21.95 -0.33
CA VAL A 251 0.05 21.28 -0.62
C VAL A 251 0.10 19.84 -0.11
N PHE A 252 -0.63 19.55 0.98
CA PHE A 252 -0.80 18.19 1.47
C PHE A 252 -1.85 17.46 0.64
N LEU A 253 -1.49 16.31 0.03
CA LEU A 253 -2.33 15.57 -0.92
C LEU A 253 -2.55 14.13 -0.48
N CYS A 254 -3.80 13.66 -0.58
CA CYS A 254 -4.18 12.28 -0.30
C CYS A 254 -3.81 11.36 -1.47
N LEU A 255 -3.03 10.30 -1.24
CA LEU A 255 -2.70 9.31 -2.28
C LEU A 255 -3.92 8.54 -2.84
N TYR A 256 -5.02 8.46 -2.07
CA TYR A 256 -6.24 7.78 -2.50
C TYR A 256 -7.23 8.67 -3.27
N ASP A 257 -6.99 9.97 -3.37
CA ASP A 257 -7.86 10.83 -4.17
C ASP A 257 -7.68 10.56 -5.67
N SER A 258 -8.81 10.51 -6.39
CA SER A 258 -8.84 10.14 -7.81
C SER A 258 -7.99 11.05 -8.71
N GLN A 259 -7.83 12.32 -8.33
CA GLN A 259 -7.15 13.35 -9.14
C GLN A 259 -5.73 13.67 -8.67
N SER A 260 -5.25 13.06 -7.56
CA SER A 260 -3.94 13.40 -6.98
C SER A 260 -2.78 13.32 -7.96
N GLU A 261 -2.73 12.31 -8.84
CA GLU A 261 -1.65 12.18 -9.84
C GLU A 261 -1.67 13.31 -10.87
N VAL A 262 -2.86 13.72 -11.31
CA VAL A 262 -3.04 14.85 -12.23
C VAL A 262 -2.61 16.14 -11.54
N VAL A 263 -2.97 16.32 -10.27
CA VAL A 263 -2.57 17.47 -9.47
C VAL A 263 -1.05 17.54 -9.30
N VAL A 264 -0.42 16.44 -8.86
CA VAL A 264 1.03 16.34 -8.65
C VAL A 264 1.78 16.62 -9.95
N SER A 265 1.39 15.97 -11.05
CA SER A 265 2.08 16.12 -12.34
C SER A 265 1.96 17.53 -12.92
N ARG A 266 0.80 18.18 -12.83
CA ARG A 266 0.60 19.55 -13.35
C ARG A 266 1.24 20.61 -12.45
N LEU A 267 1.16 20.48 -11.11
CA LEU A 267 1.88 21.37 -10.19
C LEU A 267 3.40 21.27 -10.37
N GLY A 268 3.94 20.04 -10.45
CA GLY A 268 5.38 19.80 -10.60
C GLY A 268 5.96 20.33 -11.91
N ARG A 269 5.15 20.46 -12.98
CA ARG A 269 5.58 21.00 -14.28
C ARG A 269 5.54 22.53 -14.37
N THR A 270 4.73 23.19 -13.55
CA THR A 270 4.33 24.59 -13.82
C THR A 270 4.75 25.59 -12.74
N ARG A 271 5.05 25.17 -11.50
CA ARG A 271 5.26 26.10 -10.38
C ARG A 271 6.41 25.69 -9.46
N SER A 272 7.53 26.41 -9.51
CA SER A 272 8.71 26.17 -8.65
C SER A 272 8.46 26.47 -7.16
N ASN A 273 7.51 27.36 -6.86
CA ASN A 273 7.17 27.84 -5.51
C ASN A 273 6.02 27.09 -4.84
N ILE A 274 5.42 26.09 -5.49
CA ILE A 274 4.37 25.25 -4.93
C ILE A 274 4.88 23.81 -4.85
N LYS A 275 4.82 23.21 -3.66
CA LYS A 275 5.37 21.88 -3.40
C LYS A 275 4.33 20.98 -2.78
N THR A 276 4.24 19.76 -3.29
CA THR A 276 3.26 18.76 -2.85
C THR A 276 3.87 17.82 -1.82
N VAL A 277 3.19 17.60 -0.71
CA VAL A 277 3.51 16.58 0.29
C VAL A 277 2.44 15.51 0.22
N GLN A 278 2.79 14.35 -0.34
CA GLN A 278 1.85 13.25 -0.49
C GLN A 278 1.77 12.45 0.80
N VAL A 279 0.56 12.31 1.35
CA VAL A 279 0.26 11.49 2.52
C VAL A 279 -0.65 10.35 2.11
N SER A 280 -0.53 9.18 2.74
CA SER A 280 -1.39 8.04 2.39
C SER A 280 -2.86 8.43 2.47
N CYS A 281 -3.27 9.13 3.52
CA CYS A 281 -4.61 9.71 3.61
C CYS A 281 -4.54 11.02 4.38
N ILE A 282 -5.30 12.03 3.95
CA ILE A 282 -5.49 13.27 4.73
C ILE A 282 -6.12 13.02 6.10
N GLY A 283 -6.85 11.91 6.29
CA GLY A 283 -7.30 11.42 7.59
C GLY A 283 -6.16 11.09 8.56
N LYS A 284 -4.91 11.04 8.10
CA LYS A 284 -3.69 10.89 8.90
C LYS A 284 -2.91 12.20 9.06
N LEU A 285 -3.38 13.30 8.45
CA LEU A 285 -2.71 14.57 8.51
C LEU A 285 -2.86 15.16 9.93
N ASP A 286 -1.76 15.16 10.66
CA ASP A 286 -1.64 15.69 12.03
C ASP A 286 -1.65 17.22 12.01
N SER A 287 -2.32 17.83 12.99
CA SER A 287 -2.30 19.28 13.20
C SER A 287 -0.87 19.81 13.34
N THR A 288 0.05 19.07 13.98
CA THR A 288 1.43 19.50 14.11
C THR A 288 2.14 19.58 12.76
N LEU A 289 1.83 18.69 11.82
CA LEU A 289 2.45 18.73 10.49
C LEU A 289 1.95 19.93 9.66
N MET A 290 0.66 20.25 9.76
CA MET A 290 0.09 21.45 9.11
C MET A 290 0.77 22.73 9.63
N LEU A 291 0.93 22.85 10.95
CA LEU A 291 1.61 23.98 11.57
C LEU A 291 3.11 24.00 11.24
N LYS A 292 3.75 22.83 11.22
CA LYS A 292 5.17 22.70 10.92
C LYS A 292 5.51 23.21 9.52
N ALA A 293 4.60 23.09 8.56
CA ALA A 293 4.81 23.65 7.22
C ALA A 293 5.02 25.18 7.25
N PHE A 294 4.30 25.92 8.09
CA PHE A 294 4.54 27.35 8.30
C PHE A 294 5.89 27.60 9.01
N GLU A 295 6.20 26.83 10.06
CA GLU A 295 7.46 26.92 10.78
C GLU A 295 8.69 26.72 9.87
N GLU A 296 8.56 25.83 8.88
CA GLU A 296 9.57 25.55 7.86
C GLU A 296 9.57 26.57 6.69
N GLY A 297 8.78 27.64 6.79
CA GLY A 297 8.85 28.79 5.89
C GLY A 297 7.86 28.78 4.72
N ALA A 298 6.77 28.02 4.81
CA ALA A 298 5.64 28.19 3.90
C ALA A 298 4.89 29.50 4.19
N ASP A 299 4.50 30.20 3.13
CA ASP A 299 3.64 31.39 3.20
C ASP A 299 2.15 31.05 3.09
N GLY A 300 1.86 29.86 2.54
CA GLY A 300 0.54 29.29 2.48
C GLY A 300 0.57 27.76 2.54
N VAL A 301 -0.45 27.17 3.12
CA VAL A 301 -0.62 25.73 3.26
C VAL A 301 -2.00 25.34 2.75
N VAL A 302 -2.04 24.33 1.89
CA VAL A 302 -3.27 23.76 1.33
C VAL A 302 -3.43 22.33 1.80
N VAL A 303 -4.60 22.00 2.33
CA VAL A 303 -5.01 20.62 2.56
C VAL A 303 -5.93 20.21 1.41
N ALA A 304 -5.41 19.39 0.50
CA ALA A 304 -6.14 18.88 -0.66
C ALA A 304 -6.94 17.63 -0.28
N GLY A 305 -8.19 17.82 0.11
CA GLY A 305 -9.05 16.77 0.65
C GLY A 305 -10.12 16.27 -0.31
N CYS A 306 -10.46 14.99 -0.21
CA CYS A 306 -11.57 14.38 -0.96
C CYS A 306 -12.90 15.09 -0.66
N LEU A 307 -13.91 14.95 -1.51
CA LEU A 307 -15.25 15.45 -1.20
C LEU A 307 -15.90 14.66 -0.05
N PRO A 308 -16.84 15.26 0.72
CA PRO A 308 -17.60 14.55 1.75
C PRO A 308 -18.26 13.28 1.18
N GLY A 309 -18.06 12.14 1.85
CA GLY A 309 -18.63 10.84 1.43
C GLY A 309 -17.78 10.05 0.42
N GLU A 310 -16.79 10.67 -0.23
CA GLU A 310 -15.94 9.97 -1.20
C GLU A 310 -14.76 9.23 -0.56
N CYS A 311 -14.43 9.54 0.70
CA CYS A 311 -13.31 8.95 1.41
C CYS A 311 -13.40 7.41 1.46
N PRO A 312 -12.37 6.68 0.98
CA PRO A 312 -12.34 5.22 1.08
C PRO A 312 -12.36 4.72 2.52
N TYR A 313 -11.87 5.55 3.46
CA TYR A 313 -11.77 5.21 4.88
C TYR A 313 -12.98 5.62 5.73
N GLN A 314 -14.16 5.77 5.12
CA GLN A 314 -15.41 6.25 5.74
C GLN A 314 -15.29 7.64 6.38
N THR A 315 -14.77 7.72 7.60
CA THR A 315 -14.74 8.94 8.43
C THR A 315 -13.45 9.76 8.28
N GLY A 316 -12.50 9.30 7.45
CA GLY A 316 -11.19 9.96 7.27
C GLY A 316 -11.30 11.44 6.86
N HIS A 317 -12.23 11.78 5.95
CA HIS A 317 -12.51 13.17 5.58
C HIS A 317 -12.98 13.99 6.79
N ALA A 318 -13.96 13.48 7.55
CA ALA A 318 -14.55 14.21 8.67
C ALA A 318 -13.54 14.49 9.79
N TRP A 319 -12.67 13.52 10.09
CA TRP A 319 -11.58 13.71 11.05
C TRP A 319 -10.55 14.73 10.57
N ALA A 320 -10.14 14.64 9.30
CA ALA A 320 -9.22 15.61 8.71
C ALA A 320 -9.80 17.03 8.73
N LYS A 321 -11.08 17.19 8.39
CA LYS A 321 -11.76 18.50 8.39
C LYS A 321 -11.84 19.10 9.79
N LYS A 322 -12.18 18.31 10.81
CA LYS A 322 -12.16 18.77 12.22
C LYS A 322 -10.79 19.29 12.65
N ARG A 323 -9.71 18.58 12.29
CA ARG A 323 -8.34 19.01 12.60
C ARG A 323 -7.92 20.24 11.80
N PHE A 324 -8.34 20.33 10.54
CA PHE A 324 -8.16 21.53 9.73
C PHE A 324 -8.82 22.74 10.39
N ASP A 325 -10.10 22.63 10.79
CA ASP A 325 -10.82 23.73 11.42
C ASP A 325 -10.20 24.14 12.77
N TYR A 326 -9.72 23.17 13.54
CA TYR A 326 -8.97 23.42 14.77
C TYR A 326 -7.67 24.19 14.51
N VAL A 327 -6.88 23.79 13.50
CA VAL A 327 -5.65 24.49 13.11
C VAL A 327 -5.96 25.89 12.58
N ALA A 328 -7.00 26.05 11.78
CA ALA A 328 -7.45 27.36 11.29
C ALA A 328 -7.77 28.32 12.45
N GLY A 329 -8.43 27.82 13.51
CA GLY A 329 -8.67 28.58 14.74
C GLY A 329 -7.38 29.02 15.42
N ILE A 330 -6.41 28.09 15.59
CA ILE A 330 -5.09 28.42 16.16
C ILE A 330 -4.38 29.51 15.34
N LEU A 331 -4.37 29.37 14.01
CA LEU A 331 -3.71 30.34 13.12
C LEU A 331 -4.39 31.72 13.19
N SER A 332 -5.72 31.76 13.26
CA SER A 332 -6.48 32.99 13.46
C SER A 332 -6.15 33.65 14.81
N ASP A 333 -6.06 32.87 15.90
CA ASP A 333 -5.68 33.38 17.22
C ASP A 333 -4.24 33.91 17.26
N MET A 334 -3.36 33.37 16.40
CA MET A 334 -2.00 33.87 16.17
C MET A 334 -1.93 35.10 15.25
N GLY A 335 -3.06 35.52 14.67
CA GLY A 335 -3.15 36.66 13.76
C GLY A 335 -2.73 36.36 12.32
N LEU A 336 -2.67 35.09 11.91
CA LEU A 336 -2.44 34.74 10.49
C LEU A 336 -3.74 34.85 9.70
N GLU A 337 -3.61 35.34 8.46
CA GLU A 337 -4.72 35.54 7.55
C GLU A 337 -5.27 34.21 7.02
N ALA A 338 -6.59 34.10 6.90
CA ALA A 338 -7.27 32.86 6.51
C ALA A 338 -6.90 32.40 5.11
N GLU A 339 -6.56 33.34 4.22
CA GLU A 339 -6.10 33.09 2.85
C GLU A 339 -4.83 32.24 2.81
N ARG A 340 -4.05 32.20 3.90
CA ARG A 340 -2.84 31.38 4.02
C ARG A 340 -3.11 29.91 4.27
N PHE A 341 -4.30 29.53 4.73
CA PHE A 341 -4.60 28.15 5.09
C PHE A 341 -5.93 27.70 4.50
N GLN A 342 -5.88 26.96 3.40
CA GLN A 342 -7.08 26.61 2.62
C GLN A 342 -7.31 25.10 2.52
N TRP A 343 -8.58 24.72 2.53
CA TRP A 343 -9.02 23.37 2.19
C TRP A 343 -9.54 23.38 0.76
N LEU A 344 -8.88 22.67 -0.14
CA LEU A 344 -9.29 22.58 -1.55
C LEU A 344 -9.61 21.12 -1.91
N SER A 345 -10.54 20.92 -2.84
CA SER A 345 -10.85 19.58 -3.34
C SER A 345 -10.16 19.34 -4.68
N PRO A 346 -9.38 18.26 -4.85
CA PRO A 346 -8.73 17.95 -6.13
C PRO A 346 -9.71 17.71 -7.29
N SER A 347 -10.97 17.41 -6.98
CA SER A 347 -12.03 17.17 -7.96
C SER A 347 -13.15 18.20 -7.77
N PRO A 348 -13.58 18.93 -8.81
CA PRO A 348 -13.07 18.91 -10.19
C PRO A 348 -11.68 19.56 -10.35
N THR A 349 -10.81 18.95 -11.16
CA THR A 349 -9.40 19.34 -11.27
C THR A 349 -9.17 20.76 -11.77
N GLU A 350 -9.92 21.25 -12.76
CA GLU A 350 -9.76 22.63 -13.24
C GLU A 350 -10.17 23.67 -12.18
N GLN A 351 -11.18 23.35 -11.37
CA GLN A 351 -11.59 24.22 -10.27
C GLN A 351 -10.50 24.29 -9.20
N PHE A 352 -9.88 23.17 -8.84
CA PHE A 352 -8.73 23.12 -7.94
C PHE A 352 -7.60 24.06 -8.41
N PHE A 353 -7.24 24.01 -9.69
CA PHE A 353 -6.17 24.87 -10.22
C PHE A 353 -6.53 26.35 -10.22
N LYS A 354 -7.79 26.68 -10.50
CA LYS A 354 -8.29 28.06 -10.42
C LYS A 354 -8.23 28.61 -8.98
N GLU A 355 -8.62 27.80 -7.99
CA GLU A 355 -8.54 28.16 -6.57
C GLU A 355 -7.08 28.31 -6.11
N MET A 356 -6.20 27.42 -6.55
CA MET A 356 -4.75 27.54 -6.29
C MET A 356 -4.15 28.82 -6.88
N GLU A 357 -4.60 29.25 -8.07
CA GLU A 357 -4.19 30.54 -8.65
C GLU A 357 -4.66 31.71 -7.82
N GLN A 358 -5.94 31.72 -7.45
CA GLN A 358 -6.52 32.75 -6.62
C GLN A 358 -5.77 32.90 -5.28
N MET A 359 -5.56 31.79 -4.57
CA MET A 359 -4.79 31.76 -3.32
C MET A 359 -3.38 32.31 -3.52
N THR A 360 -2.69 31.90 -4.59
CA THR A 360 -1.31 32.36 -4.87
C THR A 360 -1.26 33.88 -5.08
N GLU A 361 -2.26 34.46 -5.76
CA GLU A 361 -2.37 35.91 -5.95
C GLU A 361 -2.72 36.66 -4.65
N GLU A 362 -3.55 36.08 -3.77
CA GLU A 362 -3.82 36.63 -2.44
C GLU A 362 -2.55 36.65 -1.57
N LEU A 363 -1.81 35.54 -1.56
CA LEU A 363 -0.53 35.44 -0.83
C LEU A 363 0.52 36.44 -1.31
N LYS A 364 0.58 36.73 -2.62
CA LYS A 364 1.47 37.77 -3.16
C LYS A 364 1.18 39.15 -2.56
N LYS A 365 -0.10 39.47 -2.32
CA LYS A 365 -0.52 40.75 -1.73
C LYS A 365 -0.20 40.81 -0.24
N LEU A 366 -0.36 39.70 0.47
CA LEU A 366 -0.06 39.60 1.90
C LEU A 366 1.45 39.56 2.19
N GLY A 367 2.26 39.14 1.22
CA GLY A 367 3.69 38.98 1.41
C GLY A 367 4.04 37.76 2.28
N PRO A 368 5.33 37.57 2.58
CA PRO A 368 5.80 36.39 3.29
C PRO A 368 5.38 36.39 4.77
N VAL A 369 5.13 35.20 5.34
CA VAL A 369 4.76 35.06 6.78
C VAL A 369 5.95 35.42 7.67
N PHE A 370 7.14 34.93 7.31
CA PHE A 370 8.38 35.21 8.03
C PHE A 370 9.37 35.94 7.13
N LYS A 371 10.15 36.86 7.71
CA LYS A 371 11.27 37.50 6.99
C LYS A 371 12.28 36.42 6.60
N ARG A 372 12.42 36.18 5.31
CA ARG A 372 13.41 35.23 4.78
C ARG A 372 14.81 35.82 5.03
N SER A 373 15.65 35.12 5.81
CA SER A 373 17.06 35.48 5.92
C SER A 373 17.69 35.36 4.53
N ARG A 374 18.42 36.40 4.12
CA ARG A 374 19.19 36.40 2.87
C ARG A 374 20.25 35.30 2.85
#